data_AF-A0A4Y2BRY2-F1
#
_entry.id   AF-A0A4Y2BRY2-F1
#
_cell.length_a   1.000
_cell.length_b   1.000
_cell.length_c   1.000
_cell.angle_alpha   90.00
_cell.angle_beta   90.00
_cell.angle_gamma   90.00
#
_symmetry.space_group_name_H-M   'P 1'
#
loop_
_entity.id
_entity.type
_entity.pdbx_description
1 polymer ?
#
loop_
_entity_poly.entity_id
_entity_poly.type
_entity_poly.pdbx_seq_one_letter_code
_entity_poly.pdbx_strand_id
1 'polypeptide(L)'
;MARRPEKGLGAAFCVWSEQNIVYRWLAKLQDYNTVFQAELLALKHESNLATSLPHQPITILVDNQASVQAAASPRSRNATTREICKSPITNKHIHISWIKAHVGYDGNEEADRLAKEAAESDRDPLSVKAPISFLKSVFKKKMEDCVVKFS
;
A
#
# COMPACT_ATOMS: atom_id res chain seq x y z
N MET A 1 -11.33 2.04 9.83
CA MET A 1 -11.35 0.70 9.19
C MET A 1 -11.65 0.94 7.71
N ALA A 2 -10.66 0.79 6.82
CA ALA A 2 -10.84 1.13 5.41
C ALA A 2 -11.82 0.14 4.73
N ARG A 3 -12.83 0.67 4.05
CA ARG A 3 -13.88 -0.10 3.37
C ARG A 3 -13.33 -0.65 2.04
N ARG A 4 -13.60 -1.92 1.73
CA ARG A 4 -13.20 -2.55 0.47
C ARG A 4 -13.93 -1.87 -0.71
N PRO A 5 -13.24 -1.45 -1.79
CA PRO A 5 -13.90 -0.92 -2.98
C PRO A 5 -14.65 -2.01 -3.73
N GLU A 6 -15.75 -1.65 -4.40
CA GLU A 6 -16.59 -2.60 -5.16
C GLU A 6 -15.99 -3.04 -6.50
N LYS A 7 -15.03 -2.27 -7.04
CA LYS A 7 -14.53 -2.43 -8.42
C LYS A 7 -13.05 -2.85 -8.51
N GLY A 8 -12.56 -3.58 -7.51
CA GLY A 8 -11.16 -4.02 -7.45
C GLY A 8 -10.33 -3.19 -6.47
N LEU A 9 -9.02 -3.47 -6.43
CA LEU A 9 -8.09 -2.83 -5.51
C LEU A 9 -6.92 -2.21 -6.27
N GLY A 10 -6.55 -0.98 -5.90
CA GLY A 10 -5.40 -0.29 -6.45
C GLY A 10 -4.53 0.28 -5.33
N ALA A 11 -3.27 0.53 -5.67
CA ALA A 11 -2.31 1.23 -4.83
C ALA A 11 -1.73 2.39 -5.65
N ALA A 12 -1.52 3.54 -5.02
CA ALA A 12 -0.91 4.68 -5.67
C ALA A 12 -0.20 5.60 -4.68
N PHE A 13 0.73 6.38 -5.19
CA PHE A 13 1.28 7.56 -4.51
C PHE A 13 1.64 8.62 -5.56
N CYS A 14 1.81 9.86 -5.11
CA CYS A 14 2.25 10.97 -5.95
C CYS A 14 3.29 11.82 -5.21
N VAL A 15 4.27 12.33 -5.95
CA VAL A 15 5.28 13.25 -5.42
C VAL A 15 4.93 14.66 -5.85
N TRP A 16 4.93 15.56 -4.87
CA TRP A 16 4.66 16.97 -5.05
C TRP A 16 5.95 17.79 -4.93
N SER A 17 6.12 18.77 -5.81
CA SER A 17 7.18 19.78 -5.74
C SER A 17 6.58 21.12 -6.12
N GLU A 18 6.78 22.15 -5.29
CA GLU A 18 6.33 23.53 -5.58
C GLU A 18 4.88 23.59 -6.10
N GLN A 19 3.96 22.90 -5.40
CA GLN A 19 2.51 22.83 -5.69
C GLN A 19 2.13 22.05 -6.97
N ASN A 20 3.09 21.39 -7.62
CA ASN A 20 2.83 20.57 -8.80
C ASN A 20 3.16 19.10 -8.53
N ILE A 21 2.37 18.21 -9.15
CA ILE A 21 2.67 16.78 -9.13
C ILE A 21 3.78 16.51 -10.16
N VAL A 22 4.96 16.13 -9.68
CA VAL A 22 6.12 15.84 -10.52
C VAL A 22 6.24 14.36 -10.86
N TYR A 23 5.59 13.48 -10.08
CA TYR A 23 5.61 12.05 -10.31
C TYR A 23 4.35 11.38 -9.77
N ARG A 24 3.88 10.36 -10.49
CA ARG A 24 2.75 9.52 -10.10
C ARG A 24 3.14 8.06 -10.27
N TRP A 25 2.77 7.25 -9.30
CA TRP A 25 2.84 5.80 -9.41
C TRP A 25 1.49 5.21 -9.05
N LEU A 26 1.05 4.25 -9.84
CA LEU A 26 -0.21 3.55 -9.64
C LEU A 26 -0.10 2.11 -10.13
N ALA A 27 -0.72 1.20 -9.38
CA ALA A 27 -0.72 -0.22 -9.67
C ALA A 27 -2.08 -0.84 -9.32
N LYS A 28 -2.60 -1.67 -10.23
CA LYS A 28 -3.74 -2.53 -9.95
C LYS A 28 -3.27 -3.72 -9.10
N LEU A 29 -4.06 -4.12 -8.11
CA LEU A 29 -3.82 -5.30 -7.30
C LEU A 29 -4.90 -6.36 -7.59
N GLN A 30 -4.61 -7.58 -7.18
CA GLN A 30 -5.56 -8.68 -7.32
C GLN A 30 -6.71 -8.52 -6.31
N ASP A 31 -7.89 -9.01 -6.66
CA ASP A 31 -9.10 -8.84 -5.83
C ASP A 31 -8.96 -9.47 -4.44
N TYR A 32 -8.09 -10.47 -4.29
CA TYR A 32 -7.83 -11.13 -3.03
C TYR A 32 -6.89 -10.34 -2.10
N ASN A 33 -6.25 -9.27 -2.58
CA ASN A 33 -5.39 -8.43 -1.77
C ASN A 33 -6.22 -7.52 -0.84
N THR A 34 -5.60 -7.06 0.25
CA THR A 34 -6.27 -6.15 1.21
C THR A 34 -5.84 -4.71 1.01
N VAL A 35 -6.68 -3.77 1.43
CA VAL A 35 -6.34 -2.32 1.45
C VAL A 35 -5.01 -2.07 2.16
N PHE A 36 -4.78 -2.74 3.30
CA PHE A 36 -3.51 -2.66 4.01
C PHE A 36 -2.30 -3.12 3.16
N GLN A 37 -2.45 -4.16 2.33
CA GLN A 37 -1.38 -4.57 1.41
C GLN A 37 -1.13 -3.53 0.31
N ALA A 38 -2.19 -2.91 -0.21
CA ALA A 38 -2.08 -1.84 -1.20
C ALA A 38 -1.34 -0.62 -0.64
N GLU A 39 -1.75 -0.14 0.55
CA GLU A 39 -1.12 0.99 1.22
C GLU A 39 0.34 0.70 1.60
N LEU A 40 0.63 -0.52 2.08
CA LEU A 40 2.00 -0.91 2.42
C LEU A 40 2.89 -1.05 1.17
N LEU A 41 2.32 -1.46 0.04
CA LEU A 41 3.01 -1.52 -1.25
C LEU A 41 3.35 -0.13 -1.77
N ALA A 42 2.38 0.79 -1.77
CA ALA A 42 2.60 2.19 -2.15
C ALA A 42 3.73 2.80 -1.32
N LEU A 43 3.66 2.64 0.02
CA LEU A 43 4.68 3.15 0.94
C LEU A 43 6.07 2.54 0.70
N LYS A 44 6.15 1.25 0.35
CA LYS A 44 7.41 0.61 -0.03
C LYS A 44 8.01 1.25 -1.29
N HIS A 45 7.21 1.43 -2.33
CA HIS A 45 7.68 2.03 -3.58
C HIS A 45 8.11 3.49 -3.38
N GLU A 46 7.34 4.24 -2.60
CA GLU A 46 7.65 5.63 -2.26
C GLU A 46 8.94 5.75 -1.43
N SER A 47 9.14 4.87 -0.44
CA SER A 47 10.37 4.83 0.37
C SER A 47 11.61 4.51 -0.48
N ASN A 48 11.48 3.59 -1.45
CA ASN A 48 12.54 3.26 -2.38
C ASN A 48 12.86 4.45 -3.30
N LEU A 49 11.84 5.13 -3.82
CA LEU A 49 12.00 6.32 -4.63
C LEU A 49 12.71 7.42 -3.83
N ALA A 50 12.25 7.69 -2.59
CA ALA A 50 12.86 8.68 -1.71
C ALA A 50 14.35 8.38 -1.41
N THR A 51 14.72 7.11 -1.34
CA THR A 51 16.13 6.70 -1.15
C THR A 51 16.98 6.94 -2.40
N SER A 52 16.38 6.94 -3.59
CA SER A 52 17.06 7.18 -4.87
C SER A 52 17.23 8.65 -5.24
N LEU A 53 16.48 9.55 -4.58
CA LEU A 53 16.54 10.99 -4.82
C LEU A 53 17.74 11.62 -4.08
N PRO A 54 18.29 12.74 -4.59
CA PRO A 54 19.41 13.45 -3.95
C PRO A 54 19.05 13.89 -2.52
N HIS A 55 20.05 14.27 -1.72
CA HIS A 55 19.98 14.61 -0.28
C HIS A 55 19.13 15.84 0.09
N GLN A 56 17.91 15.94 -0.42
CA GLN A 56 16.90 16.90 0.00
C GLN A 56 16.01 16.26 1.08
N PRO A 57 15.48 17.06 2.02
CA PRO A 57 14.46 16.60 2.95
C PRO A 57 13.21 16.12 2.20
N ILE A 58 12.83 14.87 2.38
CA ILE A 58 11.63 14.25 1.81
C ILE A 58 10.71 13.84 2.96
N THR A 59 9.46 14.30 2.89
CA THR A 59 8.42 13.88 3.84
C THR A 59 7.39 13.05 3.11
N ILE A 60 7.27 11.79 3.50
CA ILE A 60 6.24 10.86 3.05
C ILE A 60 5.04 11.01 3.98
N LEU A 61 3.90 11.40 3.44
CA LEU A 61 2.67 11.59 4.19
C LEU A 61 1.76 10.38 3.99
N VAL A 62 1.29 9.79 5.09
CA VAL A 62 0.49 8.55 5.06
C VAL A 62 -0.74 8.74 5.92
N ASP A 63 -1.91 8.44 5.40
CA ASP A 63 -3.18 8.56 6.13
C ASP A 63 -3.57 7.28 6.89
N ASN A 64 -3.07 6.12 6.47
CA ASN A 64 -3.22 4.88 7.20
C ASN A 64 -2.24 4.77 8.38
N GLN A 65 -2.76 4.96 9.58
CA GLN A 65 -2.01 4.81 10.82
C GLN A 65 -1.38 3.41 10.97
N ALA A 66 -2.00 2.35 10.45
CA ALA A 66 -1.44 0.99 10.51
C ALA A 66 -0.17 0.87 9.62
N SER A 67 -0.15 1.53 8.47
CA SER A 67 1.03 1.60 7.59
C SER A 67 2.17 2.36 8.24
N VAL A 68 1.88 3.48 8.93
CA VAL A 68 2.89 4.25 9.68
C VAL A 68 3.46 3.43 10.84
N GLN A 69 2.60 2.76 11.61
CA GLN A 69 3.05 1.87 12.70
C GLN A 69 3.92 0.72 12.18
N ALA A 70 3.56 0.15 11.04
CA ALA A 70 4.39 -0.83 10.37
C ALA A 70 5.75 -0.22 10.01
N ALA A 71 5.78 0.94 9.35
CA ALA A 71 7.01 1.65 8.97
C ALA A 71 7.91 2.08 10.14
N ALA A 72 7.35 2.16 11.35
CA ALA A 72 8.09 2.45 12.59
C ALA A 72 8.61 1.19 13.31
N SER A 73 8.36 -0.02 12.78
CA SER A 73 8.63 -1.30 13.44
C SER A 73 9.82 -2.07 12.83
N PRO A 74 11.09 -1.72 13.16
CA PRO A 74 12.28 -2.35 12.57
C PRO A 74 12.42 -3.84 12.88
N ARG A 75 11.78 -4.32 13.96
CA ARG A 75 11.75 -5.74 14.36
C ARG A 75 10.56 -6.52 13.78
N SER A 76 9.86 -5.97 12.79
CA SER A 76 8.73 -6.66 12.17
C SER A 76 9.14 -7.99 11.52
N ARG A 77 8.32 -9.02 11.72
CA ARG A 77 8.45 -10.32 11.03
C ARG A 77 8.18 -10.20 9.54
N ASN A 78 7.47 -9.16 9.11
CA ASN A 78 7.17 -8.90 7.70
C ASN A 78 8.38 -8.25 7.02
N ALA A 79 8.90 -8.90 5.97
CA ALA A 79 10.05 -8.41 5.21
C ALA A 79 9.79 -7.03 4.55
N THR A 80 8.59 -6.81 4.00
CA THR A 80 8.18 -5.53 3.42
C THR A 80 8.24 -4.41 4.44
N THR A 81 7.73 -4.67 5.64
CA THR A 81 7.76 -3.70 6.74
C THR A 81 9.18 -3.35 7.14
N ARG A 82 10.07 -4.34 7.24
CA ARG A 82 11.48 -4.13 7.56
C ARG A 82 12.21 -3.33 6.47
N GLU A 83 11.88 -3.55 5.20
CA GLU A 83 12.43 -2.76 4.09
C GLU A 83 12.00 -1.30 4.19
N ILE A 84 10.71 -1.03 4.43
CA ILE A 84 10.19 0.33 4.60
C ILE A 84 10.89 1.04 5.78
N CYS A 85 11.09 0.34 6.90
CA CYS A 85 11.76 0.91 8.07
C CYS A 85 13.23 1.29 7.78
N LYS A 86 13.91 0.62 6.83
CA LYS A 86 15.33 0.88 6.56
C LYS A 86 15.56 2.28 6.03
N SER A 87 14.74 2.73 5.08
CA SER A 87 14.91 4.04 4.43
C SER A 87 15.02 5.21 5.42
N PRO A 88 14.04 5.45 6.33
CA PRO A 88 14.14 6.53 7.32
C PRO A 88 15.21 6.30 8.39
N ILE A 89 15.62 5.04 8.66
CA ILE A 89 16.71 4.74 9.61
C ILE A 89 18.07 5.09 9.01
N THR A 90 18.28 4.79 7.73
CA THR A 90 19.57 4.99 7.04
C THR A 90 19.74 6.41 6.53
N ASN A 91 18.65 7.10 6.19
CA ASN A 91 18.67 8.44 5.62
C ASN A 91 17.89 9.41 6.52
N LYS A 92 18.62 10.29 7.21
CA LYS A 92 18.06 11.31 8.12
C LYS A 92 17.19 12.35 7.40
N HIS A 93 17.27 12.44 6.08
CA HIS A 93 16.46 13.35 5.27
C HIS A 93 15.09 12.77 4.91
N ILE A 94 14.81 11.49 5.19
CA ILE A 94 13.52 10.87 4.92
C ILE A 94 12.69 10.82 6.20
N HIS A 95 11.53 11.44 6.18
CA HIS A 95 10.57 11.43 7.27
C HIS A 95 9.27 10.78 6.82
N ILE A 96 8.71 9.89 7.63
CA ILE A 96 7.38 9.32 7.42
C ILE A 96 6.46 9.89 8.49
N SER A 97 5.42 10.62 8.09
CA SER A 97 4.48 11.27 8.99
C SER A 97 3.06 10.83 8.72
N TRP A 98 2.29 10.67 9.80
CA TRP A 98 0.86 10.39 9.71
C TRP A 98 0.09 11.69 9.46
N ILE A 99 -0.83 11.65 8.51
CA ILE A 99 -1.82 12.71 8.29
C ILE A 99 -3.23 12.17 8.47
N LYS A 100 -4.19 13.05 8.75
CA LYS A 100 -5.58 12.64 8.80
C LYS A 100 -6.13 12.53 7.36
N ALA A 101 -6.83 11.44 7.06
CA ALA A 101 -7.56 11.32 5.80
C ALA A 101 -8.68 12.36 5.71
N HIS A 102 -8.96 12.84 4.50
CA HIS A 102 -10.13 13.67 4.16
C HIS A 102 -10.23 15.00 4.91
N VAL A 103 -9.10 15.67 5.18
CA VAL A 103 -9.08 17.04 5.73
C VAL A 103 -8.48 18.06 4.75
N GLY A 104 -8.58 17.82 3.44
CA GLY A 104 -8.16 18.78 2.41
C GLY A 104 -6.66 18.78 2.11
N TYR A 105 -5.98 17.64 2.26
CA TYR A 105 -4.61 17.49 1.76
C TYR A 105 -4.67 17.06 0.30
N ASP A 106 -4.38 17.97 -0.63
CA ASP A 106 -4.45 17.74 -2.08
C ASP A 106 -3.68 16.49 -2.52
N GLY A 107 -2.51 16.24 -1.91
CA GLY A 107 -1.71 15.05 -2.20
C GLY A 107 -2.36 13.74 -1.76
N ASN A 108 -3.09 13.74 -0.66
CA ASN A 108 -3.83 12.56 -0.20
C ASN A 108 -5.02 12.27 -1.10
N GLU A 109 -5.77 13.31 -1.45
CA GLU A 109 -6.95 13.20 -2.32
C GLU A 109 -6.56 12.74 -3.73
N GLU A 110 -5.43 13.23 -4.25
CA GLU A 110 -4.89 12.76 -5.51
C GLU A 110 -4.41 11.29 -5.42
N ALA A 111 -3.72 10.90 -4.35
CA ALA A 111 -3.31 9.50 -4.16
C ALA A 111 -4.53 8.56 -4.12
N ASP A 112 -5.59 8.94 -3.41
CA ASP A 112 -6.85 8.20 -3.37
C ASP A 112 -7.52 8.11 -4.76
N ARG A 113 -7.50 9.21 -5.52
CA ARG A 113 -8.03 9.25 -6.89
C ARG A 113 -7.24 8.32 -7.80
N LEU A 114 -5.92 8.35 -7.73
CA LEU A 114 -5.01 7.50 -8.52
C LEU A 114 -5.16 6.02 -8.15
N ALA A 115 -5.37 5.70 -6.87
CA ALA A 115 -5.61 4.32 -6.43
C ALA A 115 -6.92 3.77 -6.97
N LYS A 116 -7.98 4.59 -7.02
CA LYS A 116 -9.26 4.23 -7.66
C LYS A 116 -9.09 4.04 -9.17
N GLU A 117 -8.39 4.96 -9.84
CA GLU A 117 -8.08 4.86 -11.27
C GLU A 117 -7.32 3.57 -11.58
N ALA A 118 -6.35 3.19 -10.74
CA ALA A 118 -5.61 1.94 -10.89
C ALA A 118 -6.51 0.70 -10.74
N ALA A 119 -7.41 0.71 -9.75
CA ALA A 119 -8.35 -0.37 -9.50
C ALA A 119 -9.28 -0.62 -10.69
N GLU A 120 -9.80 0.46 -11.29
CA GLU A 120 -10.72 0.42 -12.42
C GLU A 120 -10.03 0.21 -13.78
N SER A 121 -8.70 0.27 -13.84
CA SER A 121 -7.96 0.13 -15.10
C SER A 121 -7.95 -1.31 -15.65
N ASP A 122 -7.79 -1.44 -16.96
CA ASP A 122 -7.59 -2.74 -17.64
C ASP A 122 -6.13 -3.25 -17.57
N ARG A 123 -5.29 -2.63 -16.72
CA ARG A 123 -3.89 -3.04 -16.55
C ARG A 123 -3.81 -4.41 -15.88
N ASP A 124 -2.76 -5.17 -16.20
CA ASP A 124 -2.46 -6.40 -15.49
C ASP A 124 -2.17 -6.12 -14.01
N PRO A 125 -2.78 -6.85 -13.06
CA PRO A 125 -2.53 -6.62 -11.65
C PRO A 125 -1.09 -6.98 -11.26
N LEU A 126 -0.47 -6.15 -10.42
CA LEU A 126 0.83 -6.41 -9.86
C LEU A 126 0.77 -7.68 -8.99
N SER A 127 1.76 -8.57 -9.16
CA SER A 127 1.85 -9.81 -8.39
C SER A 127 2.24 -9.52 -6.93
N VAL A 128 1.22 -9.39 -6.07
CA VAL A 128 1.36 -9.27 -4.62
C VAL A 128 0.89 -10.55 -3.96
N LYS A 129 1.68 -11.08 -3.02
CA LYS A 129 1.34 -12.32 -2.30
C LYS A 129 -0.06 -12.24 -1.68
N ALA A 130 -0.83 -13.30 -1.85
CA ALA A 130 -2.16 -13.40 -1.25
C ALA A 130 -2.08 -13.34 0.28
N PRO A 131 -3.04 -12.68 0.96
CA PRO A 131 -3.16 -12.73 2.41
C PRO A 131 -3.32 -14.17 2.91
N ILE A 132 -2.74 -14.47 4.08
CA ILE A 132 -2.92 -15.77 4.74
C ILE A 132 -4.41 -16.04 5.03
N SER A 133 -5.18 -15.00 5.36
CA SER A 133 -6.63 -15.10 5.56
C SER A 133 -7.36 -15.57 4.29
N PHE A 134 -6.98 -15.03 3.12
CA PHE A 134 -7.53 -15.47 1.84
C PHE A 134 -7.16 -16.93 1.56
N LEU A 135 -5.88 -17.29 1.69
CA LEU A 135 -5.43 -18.67 1.50
C LEU A 135 -6.17 -19.65 2.42
N LYS A 136 -6.30 -19.33 3.71
CA LYS A 136 -7.09 -20.13 4.67
C LYS A 136 -8.54 -20.31 4.24
N SER A 137 -9.18 -19.25 3.74
CA SER A 137 -10.56 -19.32 3.25
C SER A 137 -10.70 -20.24 2.03
N VAL A 138 -9.74 -20.17 1.10
CA VAL A 138 -9.69 -21.01 -0.10
C VAL A 138 -9.47 -22.47 0.28
N PHE A 139 -8.54 -22.75 1.19
CA PHE A 139 -8.30 -24.11 1.69
C PHE A 139 -9.52 -24.67 2.41
N LYS A 140 -10.17 -23.88 3.27
CA LYS A 140 -11.40 -24.29 3.96
C LYS A 140 -12.51 -24.64 2.96
N LYS A 141 -12.76 -23.77 1.98
CA LYS A 141 -13.78 -23.99 0.95
C LYS A 141 -13.49 -25.23 0.10
N LYS A 142 -12.24 -25.42 -0.33
CA LYS A 142 -11.83 -26.64 -1.06
C LYS A 142 -12.00 -27.90 -0.21
N MET A 143 -11.72 -27.84 1.09
CA MET A 143 -11.95 -28.99 1.97
C MET A 143 -13.44 -29.29 2.15
N GLU A 144 -14.29 -28.26 2.22
CA GLU A 144 -15.76 -28.41 2.27
C GLU A 144 -16.33 -28.99 0.96
N ASP A 145 -15.80 -28.58 -0.19
CA ASP A 145 -16.16 -29.12 -1.51
C ASP A 145 -15.67 -30.58 -1.70
N CYS A 146 -14.59 -30.98 -1.01
CA CYS A 146 -14.07 -32.35 -1.00
C CYS A 146 -14.75 -33.27 0.03
N VAL A 147 -15.69 -32.78 0.85
CA VAL A 147 -16.51 -33.67 1.68
C VAL A 147 -17.58 -34.31 0.80
N VAL A 148 -17.29 -35.50 0.29
CA VAL A 148 -18.29 -36.40 -0.28
C VAL A 148 -19.31 -36.69 0.83
N LYS A 149 -20.51 -36.13 0.71
CA LYS A 149 -21.64 -36.52 1.56
C LYS A 149 -21.98 -37.98 1.23
N PHE A 150 -21.68 -38.88 2.16
CA PHE A 150 -22.32 -40.18 2.18
C PHE A 150 -23.73 -39.99 2.75
N SER A 151 -24.73 -40.35 1.94
CA SER A 151 -26.14 -40.43 2.31
C SER A 151 -26.40 -41.56 3.30
#